data_AF-A0A2P5TIS6-F1
#
_entry.id   AF-A0A2P5TIS6-F1
#
_cell.length_a   1.000
_cell.length_b   1.000
_cell.length_c   1.000
_cell.angle_alpha   90.00
_cell.angle_beta   90.00
_cell.angle_gamma   90.00
#
_symmetry.space_group_name_H-M   'P 1'
#
loop_
_entity.id
_entity.type
_entity.pdbx_description
1 polymer ?
#
loop_
_entity_poly.entity_id
_entity_poly.type
_entity_poly.pdbx_seq_one_letter_code
_entity_poly.pdbx_strand_id
1 'polypeptide(L)'
;MQLSPEESLFIARRSWLSNNWPLVGKTLLVLVLTLTAWLWTSTPHLVNPWAVAADLQSGALPDASIPLMAALLPMMTLTLLLFIALAIGLAFSAFANERRLIRIINQRLSLKDPIHEEQPPEEK
;
A
#
# COMPACT_ATOMS: atom_id res chain seq x y z
N MET A 1 -10.20 15.54 -27.81
CA MET A 1 -8.76 15.32 -27.76
C MET A 1 -8.63 13.81 -27.79
N GLN A 2 -8.28 13.26 -28.93
CA GLN A 2 -8.00 11.82 -29.01
C GLN A 2 -6.70 11.58 -28.24
N LEU A 3 -6.69 10.55 -27.38
CA LEU A 3 -5.47 10.15 -26.69
C LEU A 3 -4.45 9.68 -27.73
N SER A 4 -3.21 10.13 -27.59
CA SER A 4 -2.11 9.61 -28.39
C SER A 4 -1.99 8.08 -28.17
N PRO A 5 -1.61 7.30 -29.19
CA PRO A 5 -1.36 5.87 -29.04
C PRO A 5 -0.41 5.55 -27.87
N GLU A 6 0.56 6.43 -27.61
CA GLU A 6 1.52 6.30 -26.51
C GLU A 6 0.86 6.48 -25.13
N GLU A 7 -0.08 7.41 -25.00
CA GLU A 7 -0.83 7.67 -23.76
C GLU A 7 -1.75 6.49 -23.43
N SER A 8 -2.37 5.89 -24.44
CA SER A 8 -3.22 4.70 -24.27
C SER A 8 -2.43 3.47 -23.80
N LEU A 9 -1.21 3.28 -24.33
CA LEU A 9 -0.30 2.20 -23.92
C LEU A 9 0.22 2.38 -22.50
N PHE A 10 0.52 3.63 -22.10
CA PHE A 10 0.92 3.95 -20.74
C PHE A 10 -0.21 3.64 -19.74
N ILE A 11 -1.45 4.04 -20.05
CA ILE A 11 -2.63 3.75 -19.23
C ILE A 11 -2.88 2.24 -19.14
N ALA A 12 -2.80 1.50 -20.25
CA ALA A 12 -3.03 0.06 -20.27
C ALA A 12 -2.05 -0.70 -19.36
N ARG A 13 -0.75 -0.39 -19.48
CA ARG A 13 0.33 -1.04 -18.71
C ARG A 13 0.21 -0.74 -17.21
N ARG A 14 -0.19 0.48 -16.86
CA ARG A 14 -0.36 0.92 -15.47
C ARG A 14 -1.68 0.45 -14.84
N SER A 15 -2.73 0.25 -15.65
CA SER A 15 -4.02 -0.27 -15.20
C SER A 15 -3.92 -1.70 -14.65
N TRP A 16 -3.00 -2.52 -15.18
CA TRP A 16 -2.81 -3.90 -14.67
C TRP A 16 -2.30 -3.89 -13.23
N LEU A 17 -1.30 -3.05 -12.94
CA LEU A 17 -0.76 -2.90 -11.57
C LEU A 17 -1.83 -2.34 -10.64
N SER A 18 -2.54 -1.31 -11.09
CA SER A 18 -3.64 -0.74 -10.33
C SER A 18 -4.73 -1.78 -10.06
N ASN A 19 -5.12 -2.60 -11.05
CA ASN A 19 -6.23 -3.54 -10.94
C ASN A 19 -5.94 -4.70 -9.97
N ASN A 20 -4.70 -5.22 -9.99
CA ASN A 20 -4.25 -6.29 -9.10
C ASN A 20 -3.80 -5.80 -7.71
N TRP A 21 -3.56 -4.50 -7.54
CA TRP A 21 -3.11 -3.91 -6.28
C TRP A 21 -3.94 -4.31 -5.05
N PRO A 22 -5.29 -4.38 -5.08
CA PRO A 22 -6.05 -4.74 -3.89
C PRO A 22 -5.78 -6.16 -3.39
N LEU A 23 -5.45 -7.09 -4.30
CA LEU A 23 -5.04 -8.44 -3.91
C LEU A 23 -3.65 -8.40 -3.30
N VAL A 24 -2.69 -7.80 -4.00
CA VAL A 24 -1.28 -7.69 -3.57
C VAL A 24 -1.17 -6.97 -2.23
N GLY A 25 -1.85 -5.83 -2.08
CA GLY A 25 -1.88 -5.03 -0.87
C GLY A 25 -2.52 -5.76 0.30
N LYS A 26 -3.61 -6.52 0.08
CA LYS A 26 -4.22 -7.35 1.14
C LYS A 26 -3.25 -8.44 1.58
N THR A 27 -2.61 -9.13 0.64
CA THR A 27 -1.61 -10.16 0.93
C THR A 27 -0.43 -9.59 1.71
N LEU A 28 0.08 -8.41 1.31
CA LEU A 28 1.15 -7.72 2.04
C LEU A 28 0.73 -7.35 3.46
N LEU A 29 -0.50 -6.85 3.65
CA LEU A 29 -0.99 -6.45 4.96
C LEU A 29 -1.16 -7.68 5.88
N VAL A 30 -1.71 -8.79 5.36
CA VAL A 30 -1.79 -10.07 6.06
C VAL A 30 -0.40 -10.59 6.42
N LEU A 31 0.56 -10.49 5.51
CA LEU A 31 1.95 -10.89 5.75
C LEU A 31 2.59 -10.08 6.87
N VAL A 32 2.41 -8.75 6.88
CA VAL A 32 2.91 -7.87 7.95
C VAL A 32 2.28 -8.22 9.30
N LEU A 33 0.96 -8.45 9.35
CA LEU A 33 0.28 -8.85 10.57
C LEU A 33 0.77 -10.21 11.08
N THR A 34 0.91 -11.17 10.18
CA THR A 34 1.39 -12.53 10.50
C THR A 34 2.83 -12.49 11.01
N LEU A 35 3.70 -11.71 10.35
CA LEU A 35 5.07 -11.50 10.79
C LEU A 35 5.14 -10.83 12.15
N THR A 36 4.30 -9.83 12.40
CA THR A 36 4.23 -9.13 13.69
C THR A 36 3.81 -10.08 14.80
N ALA A 37 2.77 -10.89 14.57
CA ALA A 37 2.30 -11.89 15.52
C ALA A 37 3.34 -12.98 15.77
N TRP A 38 4.02 -13.45 14.73
CA TRP A 38 5.09 -14.43 14.83
C TRP A 38 6.29 -13.92 15.63
N LEU A 39 6.71 -12.68 15.38
CA LEU A 39 7.80 -12.03 16.12
C LEU A 39 7.42 -11.86 17.60
N TRP A 40 6.15 -11.56 17.89
CA TRP A 40 5.66 -11.40 19.25
C TRP A 40 5.85 -12.67 20.10
N THR A 41 5.66 -13.85 19.51
CA THR A 41 5.80 -15.14 20.22
C THR A 41 7.21 -15.71 20.15
N SER A 42 7.88 -15.58 19.01
CA SER A 42 9.16 -16.27 18.77
C SER A 42 10.36 -15.48 19.27
N THR A 43 10.30 -14.15 19.18
CA THR A 43 11.41 -13.25 19.53
C THR A 43 10.85 -12.00 20.22
N PRO A 44 10.30 -12.15 21.43
CA PRO A 44 9.57 -11.07 22.10
C PRO A 44 10.45 -9.83 22.34
N HIS A 45 11.76 -9.98 22.55
CA HIS A 45 12.69 -8.86 22.71
C HIS A 45 12.76 -7.89 21.53
N LEU A 46 12.31 -8.30 20.34
CA LEU A 46 12.30 -7.45 19.14
C LEU A 46 11.05 -6.58 19.01
N VAL A 47 9.93 -6.94 19.64
CA VAL A 47 8.62 -6.31 19.37
C VAL A 47 7.83 -6.02 20.65
N ASN A 48 8.02 -6.80 21.69
CA ASN A 48 7.31 -6.68 22.95
C ASN A 48 8.15 -5.88 23.99
N PRO A 49 7.85 -4.59 24.21
CA PRO A 49 8.59 -3.78 25.18
C PRO A 49 8.40 -4.27 26.62
N TRP A 50 7.29 -4.95 26.94
CA TRP A 50 7.05 -5.50 28.27
C TRP A 50 7.94 -6.70 28.58
N ALA A 51 8.24 -7.53 27.57
CA ALA A 51 9.17 -8.64 27.73
C ALA A 51 10.58 -8.13 28.10
N VAL A 52 11.03 -7.09 27.39
CA VAL A 52 12.32 -6.46 27.70
C VAL A 52 12.30 -5.79 29.08
N ALA A 53 11.23 -5.10 29.45
CA ALA A 53 11.09 -4.45 30.75
C ALA A 53 11.09 -5.46 31.92
N ALA A 54 10.47 -6.63 31.75
CA ALA A 54 10.47 -7.70 32.74
C ALA A 54 11.88 -8.27 32.97
N ASP A 55 12.61 -8.54 31.89
CA ASP A 55 13.98 -9.06 31.96
C ASP A 55 14.94 -8.02 32.56
N LEU A 56 14.72 -6.74 32.28
CA LEU A 56 15.46 -5.63 32.88
C LEU A 56 15.29 -5.53 34.39
N GLN A 57 14.06 -5.68 34.88
CA GLN A 57 13.76 -5.62 36.31
C GLN A 57 14.31 -6.84 37.07
N SER A 58 14.48 -7.98 36.38
CA SER A 58 15.03 -9.20 36.97
C SER A 58 16.55 -9.16 37.24
N GLY A 59 17.23 -8.09 36.80
CA GLY A 59 18.69 -7.97 36.95
C GLY A 59 19.50 -8.87 36.01
N ALA A 60 18.87 -9.45 34.98
CA ALA A 60 19.51 -10.37 34.03
C ALA A 60 20.47 -9.68 33.03
N LEU A 61 20.65 -8.36 33.08
CA LEU A 61 21.43 -7.58 32.13
C LEU A 61 22.60 -6.85 32.81
N PRO A 62 23.87 -7.29 32.58
CA PRO A 62 25.02 -6.88 33.41
C PRO A 62 25.56 -5.44 33.24
N ASP A 63 25.15 -4.69 32.22
CA ASP A 63 25.79 -3.39 31.89
C ASP A 63 24.75 -2.35 31.50
N ALA A 64 24.77 -1.15 32.07
CA ALA A 64 23.76 -0.09 31.89
C ALA A 64 23.50 0.35 30.43
N SER A 65 24.41 0.05 29.49
CA SER A 65 24.28 0.33 28.05
C SER A 65 23.46 -0.72 27.27
N ILE A 66 23.48 -1.98 27.70
CA ILE A 66 22.71 -3.07 27.06
C ILE A 66 21.19 -2.91 27.28
N PRO A 67 20.69 -2.51 28.46
CA PRO A 67 19.32 -2.16 28.74
C PRO A 67 18.70 -1.14 27.81
N LEU A 68 19.44 -0.06 27.53
CA LEU A 68 18.94 1.03 26.72
C LEU A 68 18.78 0.57 25.27
N MET A 69 19.78 -0.15 24.74
CA MET A 69 19.71 -0.75 23.41
C MET A 69 18.61 -1.81 23.31
N ALA A 70 18.44 -2.64 24.34
CA ALA A 70 17.39 -3.65 24.41
C ALA A 70 15.99 -3.01 24.45
N ALA A 71 15.80 -1.90 25.16
CA ALA A 71 14.52 -1.22 25.28
C ALA A 71 14.12 -0.44 24.01
N LEU A 72 15.09 0.05 23.25
CA LEU A 72 14.84 0.76 21.98
C LEU A 72 14.46 -0.18 20.84
N LEU A 73 14.94 -1.43 20.85
CA LEU A 73 14.72 -2.41 19.80
C LEU A 73 13.22 -2.66 19.51
N PRO A 74 12.36 -2.93 20.52
CA PRO A 74 10.92 -3.06 20.34
C PRO A 74 10.28 -1.82 19.70
N MET A 75 10.66 -0.64 20.17
CA MET A 75 10.10 0.62 19.71
C MET A 75 10.46 0.90 18.25
N MET A 76 11.72 0.68 17.87
CA MET A 76 12.17 0.84 16.48
C MET A 76 11.47 -0.14 15.55
N THR A 77 11.38 -1.42 15.94
CA THR A 77 10.73 -2.46 15.13
C THR A 77 9.23 -2.17 14.94
N LEU A 78 8.52 -1.83 16.02
CA LEU A 78 7.10 -1.47 15.96
C LEU A 78 6.88 -0.23 15.09
N THR A 79 7.74 0.78 15.22
CA THR A 79 7.69 1.98 14.39
C THR A 79 7.88 1.63 12.92
N LEU A 80 8.87 0.79 12.59
CA LEU A 80 9.11 0.34 11.22
C LEU A 80 7.90 -0.43 10.65
N LEU A 81 7.35 -1.38 11.42
CA LEU A 81 6.16 -2.14 11.03
C LEU A 81 4.95 -1.23 10.79
N LEU A 82 4.75 -0.23 11.65
CA LEU A 82 3.73 0.78 11.49
C LEU A 82 3.94 1.60 10.21
N PHE A 83 5.16 2.07 9.94
CA PHE A 83 5.49 2.80 8.71
C PHE A 83 5.21 1.97 7.46
N ILE A 84 5.56 0.67 7.47
CA ILE A 84 5.26 -0.24 6.37
C ILE A 84 3.75 -0.37 6.18
N ALA A 85 2.99 -0.58 7.25
CA ALA A 85 1.53 -0.67 7.19
C ALA A 85 0.89 0.62 6.64
N LEU A 86 1.37 1.79 7.09
CA LEU A 86 0.93 3.09 6.59
C LEU A 86 1.30 3.31 5.11
N ALA A 87 2.49 2.92 4.69
CA ALA A 87 2.92 3.00 3.29
C ALA A 87 2.04 2.13 2.39
N ILE A 88 1.71 0.91 2.82
CA ILE A 88 0.75 0.04 2.13
C ILE A 88 -0.62 0.73 2.05
N GLY A 89 -1.11 1.30 3.16
CA GLY A 89 -2.38 2.04 3.20
C GLY A 89 -2.41 3.27 2.28
N LEU A 90 -1.32 4.04 2.22
CA LEU A 90 -1.18 5.16 1.30
C LEU A 90 -1.18 4.70 -0.15
N ALA A 91 -0.50 3.60 -0.45
CA ALA A 91 -0.51 3.02 -1.79
C ALA A 91 -1.93 2.58 -2.20
N PHE A 92 -2.72 1.97 -1.29
CA PHE A 92 -4.14 1.72 -1.54
C PHE A 92 -4.91 2.99 -1.94
N SER A 93 -4.71 4.09 -1.20
CA SER A 93 -5.35 5.38 -1.52
C SER A 93 -4.89 5.92 -2.88
N ALA A 94 -3.59 5.88 -3.16
CA ALA A 94 -3.00 6.36 -4.41
C ALA A 94 -3.56 5.60 -5.62
N PHE A 95 -3.57 4.26 -5.57
CA PHE A 95 -4.09 3.44 -6.66
C PHE A 95 -5.61 3.57 -6.82
N ALA A 96 -6.36 3.73 -5.72
CA ALA A 96 -7.80 4.00 -5.79
C ALA A 96 -8.10 5.33 -6.48
N ASN A 97 -7.32 6.38 -6.15
CA ASN A 97 -7.44 7.67 -6.80
C ASN A 97 -7.09 7.60 -8.29
N GLU A 98 -6.04 6.86 -8.65
CA GLU A 98 -5.63 6.66 -10.03
C GLU A 98 -6.75 6.01 -10.88
N ARG A 99 -7.42 4.97 -10.36
CA ARG A 99 -8.59 4.35 -11.01
C ARG A 99 -9.73 5.35 -11.22
N ARG A 100 -9.96 6.21 -10.23
CA ARG A 100 -10.99 7.24 -10.30
C ARG A 100 -10.67 8.27 -11.39
N LEU A 101 -9.41 8.72 -11.48
CA LEU A 101 -8.98 9.66 -12.51
C LEU A 101 -9.12 9.07 -13.92
N ILE A 102 -8.67 7.83 -14.13
CA ILE A 102 -8.80 7.14 -15.43
C ILE A 102 -10.29 7.04 -15.84
N ARG A 103 -11.18 6.71 -14.90
CA ARG A 103 -12.62 6.66 -15.16
C ARG A 103 -13.18 8.02 -15.58
N ILE A 104 -12.79 9.10 -14.91
CA ILE A 104 -13.24 10.46 -15.24
C ILE A 104 -12.76 10.87 -16.64
N ILE A 105 -11.50 10.57 -16.97
CA ILE A 105 -10.93 10.86 -18.30
C ILE A 105 -11.71 10.11 -19.39
N ASN A 106 -11.93 8.81 -19.22
CA ASN A 106 -12.69 8.00 -20.18
C ASN A 106 -14.13 8.48 -20.35
N GLN A 107 -14.81 8.87 -19.26
CA GLN A 107 -16.16 9.42 -19.32
C GLN A 107 -16.20 10.75 -20.09
N ARG A 108 -15.26 11.66 -19.83
CA ARG A 108 -15.19 12.97 -20.51
C ARG A 108 -14.80 12.84 -21.99
N LEU A 109 -13.97 11.87 -22.34
CA LEU A 109 -13.65 11.55 -23.73
C LEU A 109 -14.87 10.99 -24.46
N SER A 110 -15.54 9.98 -23.89
CA SER A 110 -16.74 9.38 -24.47
C SER A 110 -17.90 10.38 -24.61
N LEU A 111 -18.04 11.34 -23.68
CA LEU A 111 -19.02 12.42 -23.76
C LEU A 111 -18.67 13.51 -24.78
N LYS A 112 -17.45 13.53 -25.32
CA LYS A 112 -17.05 14.44 -26.41
C LYS A 112 -17.32 13.84 -27.79
N ASP A 113 -17.61 12.54 -27.86
CA ASP A 113 -18.01 11.82 -29.07
C ASP A 113 -19.52 11.50 -29.19
N PRO A 114 -20.48 12.40 -28.87
CA PRO A 114 -21.86 12.23 -29.32
C PRO A 114 -22.12 13.11 -30.56
N ILE A 115 -22.61 12.49 -31.62
CA ILE A 115 -23.26 13.08 -32.82
C ILE A 115 -22.32 13.54 -33.95
N HIS A 116 -21.80 12.60 -34.72
CA HIS A 116 -21.58 12.76 -36.17
C HIS A 116 -21.82 11.43 -36.89
N GLU A 117 -23.07 10.94 -36.91
CA GLU A 117 -23.53 9.96 -37.91
C GLU A 117 -25.06 9.77 -37.83
N GLU A 118 -25.80 10.85 -38.11
CA GLU A 118 -27.13 10.73 -38.72
C GLU A 118 -27.15 11.71 -39.90
N GLN A 119 -26.73 11.24 -41.07
CA GLN A 119 -27.14 11.82 -42.34
C GLN A 119 -28.24 10.93 -42.94
N PRO A 120 -29.49 11.40 -43.03
CA PRO A 120 -30.42 10.97 -44.06
C PRO A 120 -30.68 12.12 -45.06
N PRO A 121 -31.18 11.91 -46.29
CA PRO A 121 -31.38 10.66 -47.06
C PRO A 121 -30.59 10.63 -48.40
N GLU A 122 -30.34 9.44 -48.95
CA GLU A 122 -30.06 9.30 -50.39
C GLU A 122 -31.35 9.60 -51.16
N GLU A 123 -31.37 10.75 -51.84
CA GLU A 123 -32.38 11.11 -52.82
C GLU A 123 -32.03 10.41 -54.16
N LYS A 124 -32.91 9.54 -54.64
CA LYS A 124 -32.91 8.99 -56.01
C LYS A 124 -34.31 9.04 -56.58
#